data_AF-A0A411HN42-F1
#
_entry.id   AF-A0A411HN42-F1
#
_cell.length_a   1.000
_cell.length_b   1.000
_cell.length_c   1.000
_cell.angle_alpha   90.00
_cell.angle_beta   90.00
_cell.angle_gamma   90.00
#
_symmetry.space_group_name_H-M   'P 1'
#
loop_
_entity.id
_entity.type
_entity.pdbx_description
1 polymer ?
#
loop_
_entity_poly.entity_id
_entity_poly.type
_entity_poly.pdbx_seq_one_letter_code
_entity_poly.pdbx_strand_id
1 'polypeptide(L)'
;MKKTGATSPLPRWAIVAIAVASALGASMLGRSASQSVTPSGCTSIQNVPVTYSITYGAAVQGLFDNFLTNGGTEGCVDCHTAPPSAGGLDLTDGVSWSNLVNVPSAADASLKYVVPNHPEQSLLFQKINCDTPAVGHRMPLVDGPLSTEQQALIYDWIAGGAPALTTNTLFRDGFDIRGFDQ
;
A
#
# COMPACT_ATOMS: atom_id res chain seq x y z
N MET A 1 -48.73 -73.97 58.52
CA MET A 1 -50.07 -73.77 57.93
C MET A 1 -50.06 -72.51 57.05
N LYS A 2 -50.67 -72.59 55.85
CA LYS A 2 -51.46 -71.57 55.09
C LYS A 2 -51.43 -70.12 55.62
N LYS A 3 -51.39 -69.02 54.84
CA LYS A 3 -51.91 -68.71 53.50
C LYS A 3 -51.59 -67.22 53.15
N THR A 4 -51.27 -66.95 51.87
CA THR A 4 -51.72 -65.84 50.97
C THR A 4 -51.97 -64.39 51.47
N GLY A 5 -51.30 -63.41 50.82
CA GLY A 5 -51.88 -62.43 49.87
C GLY A 5 -52.28 -61.00 50.33
N ALA A 6 -51.76 -59.95 49.64
CA ALA A 6 -52.37 -58.64 49.26
C ALA A 6 -51.26 -57.63 48.80
N THR A 7 -51.12 -57.24 47.51
CA THR A 7 -51.60 -55.98 46.83
C THR A 7 -51.35 -54.68 47.63
N SER A 8 -50.70 -53.59 47.18
CA SER A 8 -50.68 -52.84 45.90
C SER A 8 -49.71 -51.61 46.02
N PRO A 9 -49.77 -50.51 45.21
CA PRO A 9 -48.76 -50.10 44.22
C PRO A 9 -47.89 -48.87 44.60
N LEU A 10 -46.80 -48.69 43.82
CA LEU A 10 -45.79 -47.63 43.97
C LEU A 10 -46.27 -46.24 43.49
N PRO A 11 -45.87 -45.13 44.14
CA PRO A 11 -46.00 -43.80 43.57
C PRO A 11 -44.81 -43.43 42.66
N ARG A 12 -45.18 -42.87 41.51
CA ARG A 12 -44.34 -42.27 40.49
C ARG A 12 -43.93 -40.85 40.87
N TRP A 13 -42.63 -40.59 40.92
CA TRP A 13 -41.97 -39.29 40.67
C TRP A 13 -40.46 -39.57 40.64
N ALA A 14 -39.86 -39.91 39.50
CA ALA A 14 -39.35 -38.96 38.52
C ALA A 14 -38.55 -37.80 39.16
N ILE A 15 -37.28 -38.05 39.46
CA ILE A 15 -36.25 -37.00 39.41
C ILE A 15 -35.26 -37.41 38.32
N VAL A 16 -35.37 -36.74 37.18
CA VAL A 16 -34.38 -36.71 36.11
C VAL A 16 -33.24 -35.82 36.59
N ALA A 17 -32.08 -36.39 36.85
CA ALA A 17 -30.86 -35.63 37.10
C ALA A 17 -30.32 -35.12 35.76
N ILE A 18 -30.46 -33.82 35.51
CA ILE A 18 -29.85 -33.14 34.36
C ILE A 18 -28.37 -32.94 34.71
N ALA A 19 -27.50 -33.71 34.07
CA ALA A 19 -26.07 -33.46 34.10
C ALA A 19 -25.76 -32.24 33.21
N VAL A 20 -25.37 -31.13 33.83
CA VAL A 20 -24.84 -29.96 33.11
C VAL A 20 -23.39 -30.25 32.74
N ALA A 21 -23.15 -30.61 31.48
CA ALA A 21 -21.80 -30.72 30.94
C ALA A 21 -21.27 -29.31 30.63
N SER A 22 -20.29 -28.85 31.39
CA SER A 22 -19.56 -27.60 31.11
C SER A 22 -18.69 -27.77 29.86
N ALA A 23 -19.09 -27.14 28.76
CA ALA A 23 -18.26 -27.01 27.56
C ALA A 23 -17.19 -25.94 27.81
N LEU A 24 -15.92 -26.34 27.82
CA LEU A 24 -14.78 -25.42 27.76
C LEU A 24 -14.74 -24.81 26.35
N GLY A 25 -15.27 -23.60 26.20
CA GLY A 25 -15.15 -22.81 24.99
C GLY A 25 -13.71 -22.32 24.81
N ALA A 26 -13.01 -22.84 23.80
CA ALA A 26 -11.74 -22.29 23.37
C ALA A 26 -11.99 -20.91 22.72
N SER A 27 -11.64 -19.83 23.42
CA SER A 27 -11.65 -18.48 22.88
C SER A 27 -10.57 -18.36 21.81
N MET A 28 -10.96 -18.53 20.55
CA MET A 28 -10.14 -18.15 19.41
C MET A 28 -10.11 -16.62 19.37
N LEU A 29 -9.01 -16.01 19.82
CA LEU A 29 -8.74 -14.61 19.46
C LEU A 29 -8.54 -14.58 17.94
N GLY A 30 -9.58 -14.19 17.21
CA GLY A 30 -9.49 -13.89 15.79
C GLY A 30 -8.49 -12.77 15.58
N ARG A 31 -7.32 -13.10 15.04
CA ARG A 31 -6.31 -12.14 14.60
C ARG A 31 -6.89 -11.45 13.37
N SER A 32 -7.43 -10.25 13.53
CA SER A 32 -7.83 -9.41 12.40
C SER A 32 -6.60 -9.18 11.51
N ALA A 33 -6.57 -9.83 10.35
CA ALA A 33 -5.64 -9.46 9.29
C ALA A 33 -6.04 -8.05 8.84
N SER A 34 -5.12 -7.09 8.97
CA SER A 34 -5.26 -5.80 8.30
C SER A 34 -5.46 -6.09 6.82
N GLN A 35 -6.62 -5.72 6.27
CA GLN A 35 -6.89 -5.91 4.85
C GLN A 35 -6.01 -4.92 4.09
N SER A 36 -4.88 -5.39 3.58
CA SER A 36 -4.12 -4.68 2.57
C SER A 36 -5.03 -4.56 1.35
N VAL A 37 -5.49 -3.35 1.04
CA VAL A 37 -6.25 -3.11 -0.18
C VAL A 37 -5.31 -3.32 -1.35
N THR A 38 -5.67 -4.22 -2.28
CA THR A 38 -4.90 -4.38 -3.51
C THR A 38 -5.06 -3.13 -4.38
N PRO A 39 -3.97 -2.46 -4.81
CA PRO A 39 -4.07 -1.31 -5.69
C PRO A 39 -4.84 -1.63 -6.99
N SER A 40 -5.69 -0.72 -7.45
CA SER A 40 -6.50 -0.91 -8.66
C SER A 40 -6.86 0.41 -9.36
N GLY A 41 -7.35 0.33 -10.60
CA GLY A 41 -7.66 1.51 -11.42
C GLY A 41 -6.40 2.28 -11.84
N CYS A 42 -5.31 1.56 -12.11
CA CYS A 42 -4.03 2.16 -12.46
C CYS A 42 -4.01 2.61 -13.92
N THR A 43 -3.56 3.84 -14.17
CA THR A 43 -3.44 4.38 -15.53
C THR A 43 -2.36 3.62 -16.31
N SER A 44 -2.65 3.29 -17.58
CA SER A 44 -1.67 2.62 -18.45
C SER A 44 -0.64 3.61 -18.96
N ILE A 45 0.63 3.29 -18.79
CA ILE A 45 1.79 4.08 -19.28
C ILE A 45 2.57 3.36 -20.38
N GLN A 46 2.01 2.27 -20.93
CA GLN A 46 2.70 1.40 -21.90
C GLN A 46 3.08 2.14 -23.19
N ASN A 47 2.28 3.13 -23.59
CA ASN A 47 2.52 3.92 -24.82
C ASN A 47 3.41 5.14 -24.59
N VAL A 48 3.85 5.40 -23.36
CA VAL A 48 4.73 6.53 -23.05
C VAL A 48 6.19 6.10 -23.25
N PRO A 49 7.00 6.82 -24.04
CA PRO A 49 8.41 6.49 -24.22
C PRO A 49 9.17 6.35 -22.90
N VAL A 50 10.06 5.36 -22.84
CA VAL A 50 10.92 5.12 -21.68
C VAL A 50 12.00 6.19 -21.57
N THR A 51 12.21 6.71 -20.37
CA THR A 51 13.26 7.66 -20.03
C THR A 51 14.42 6.94 -19.34
N TYR A 52 15.56 6.85 -20.01
CA TYR A 52 16.73 6.12 -19.50
C TYR A 52 17.70 7.01 -18.68
N SER A 53 17.77 8.29 -19.02
CA SER A 53 18.63 9.28 -18.36
C SER A 53 17.79 10.16 -17.44
N ILE A 54 17.77 9.81 -16.15
CA ILE A 54 17.01 10.54 -15.14
C ILE A 54 18.00 11.13 -14.15
N THR A 55 18.01 12.45 -14.07
CA THR A 55 18.69 13.20 -13.00
C THR A 55 17.71 13.43 -11.88
N TYR A 56 17.93 12.82 -10.71
CA TYR A 56 17.01 12.92 -9.58
C TYR A 56 16.60 14.37 -9.27
N GLY A 57 17.57 15.26 -9.02
CA GLY A 57 17.29 16.66 -8.66
C GLY A 57 16.54 17.44 -9.75
N ALA A 58 16.91 17.27 -11.02
CA ALA A 58 16.27 18.04 -12.09
C ALA A 58 14.89 17.47 -12.50
N ALA A 59 14.74 16.14 -12.50
CA ALA A 59 13.56 15.48 -13.03
C ALA A 59 12.58 15.06 -11.94
N VAL A 60 13.04 14.30 -10.94
CA VAL A 60 12.17 13.76 -9.88
C VAL A 60 11.85 14.83 -8.84
N GLN A 61 12.87 15.49 -8.30
CA GLN A 61 12.65 16.60 -7.38
C GLN A 61 11.96 17.77 -8.09
N GLY A 62 12.34 18.08 -9.34
CA GLY A 62 11.64 19.08 -10.14
C GLY A 62 10.14 18.80 -10.28
N LEU A 63 9.73 17.54 -10.42
CA LEU A 63 8.31 17.15 -10.42
C LEU A 63 7.64 17.33 -9.06
N PHE A 64 8.35 17.03 -7.97
CA PHE A 64 7.83 17.26 -6.61
C PHE A 64 7.67 18.75 -6.30
N ASP A 65 8.58 19.59 -6.79
CA ASP A 65 8.53 21.03 -6.61
C ASP A 65 7.42 21.67 -7.45
N ASN A 66 7.22 21.18 -8.68
CA ASN A 66 6.18 21.67 -9.57
C ASN A 66 5.76 20.61 -10.59
N PHE A 67 4.54 20.11 -10.48
CA PHE A 67 3.98 19.17 -11.45
C PHE A 67 3.07 19.84 -12.49
N LEU A 68 2.77 21.13 -12.39
CA LEU A 68 2.01 21.81 -13.42
C LEU A 68 2.93 22.27 -14.56
N THR A 69 2.74 21.71 -15.74
CA THR A 69 3.32 22.28 -16.96
C THR A 69 2.56 23.56 -17.34
N ASN A 70 3.26 24.54 -17.93
CA ASN A 70 2.69 25.82 -18.43
C ASN A 70 2.37 26.91 -17.39
N GLY A 71 3.18 27.04 -16.34
CA GLY A 71 3.18 28.23 -15.48
C GLY A 71 2.27 28.16 -14.25
N GLY A 72 1.79 26.97 -13.90
CA GLY A 72 1.28 26.70 -12.55
C GLY A 72 2.40 26.61 -11.51
N THR A 73 2.02 26.59 -10.24
CA THR A 73 2.95 26.59 -9.08
C THR A 73 2.63 25.47 -8.10
N GLU A 74 1.94 24.42 -8.54
CA GLU A 74 1.54 23.33 -7.64
C GLU A 74 2.55 22.20 -7.68
N GLY A 75 2.98 21.81 -6.49
CA GLY A 75 3.95 20.74 -6.26
C GLY A 75 3.43 19.74 -5.23
N CYS A 76 4.04 18.56 -5.23
CA CYS A 76 3.87 17.63 -4.12
C CYS A 76 4.29 18.29 -2.78
N VAL A 77 5.28 19.17 -2.83
CA VAL A 77 5.84 19.88 -1.67
C VAL A 77 4.86 20.87 -1.00
N ASP A 78 3.78 21.28 -1.68
CA ASP A 78 2.80 22.19 -1.07
C ASP A 78 2.06 21.53 0.11
N CYS A 79 1.90 20.21 0.06
CA CYS A 79 1.33 19.41 1.16
C CYS A 79 2.39 18.57 1.89
N HIS A 80 3.42 18.11 1.18
CA HIS A 80 4.46 17.21 1.70
C HIS A 80 5.77 17.96 1.97
N THR A 81 5.74 18.84 2.97
CA THR A 81 6.87 19.69 3.38
C THR A 81 7.37 19.33 4.78
N ALA A 82 8.23 20.15 5.36
CA ALA A 82 8.63 20.05 6.75
C ALA A 82 7.39 20.14 7.69
N PRO A 83 7.46 19.60 8.92
CA PRO A 83 6.30 19.52 9.81
C PRO A 83 5.60 20.88 10.07
N PRO A 84 4.26 20.91 10.13
CA PRO A 84 3.35 19.76 9.98
C PRO A 84 3.15 19.38 8.49
N SER A 85 3.45 18.13 8.13
CA SER A 85 3.31 17.64 6.75
C SER A 85 2.12 16.70 6.58
N ALA A 86 1.51 16.75 5.41
CA ALA A 86 0.47 15.79 5.03
C ALA A 86 1.05 14.38 5.01
N GLY A 87 0.43 13.48 5.77
CA GLY A 87 0.84 12.08 5.84
C GLY A 87 2.22 11.85 6.47
N GLY A 88 2.81 12.85 7.14
CA GLY A 88 4.11 12.72 7.81
C GLY A 88 5.29 12.48 6.87
N LEU A 89 5.17 12.87 5.60
CA LEU A 89 6.19 12.76 4.57
C LEU A 89 6.68 14.15 4.13
N ASP A 90 8.00 14.32 4.05
CA ASP A 90 8.66 15.54 3.57
C ASP A 90 9.37 15.24 2.25
N LEU A 91 8.93 15.91 1.18
CA LEU A 91 9.42 15.79 -0.19
C LEU A 91 10.23 17.02 -0.64
N THR A 92 10.63 17.89 0.30
CA THR A 92 11.46 19.06 -0.03
C THR A 92 12.84 18.65 -0.54
N ASP A 93 13.42 19.52 -1.37
CA ASP A 93 14.75 19.32 -1.93
C ASP A 93 15.80 19.09 -0.82
N GLY A 94 16.75 18.20 -1.11
CA GLY A 94 17.79 17.79 -0.17
C GLY A 94 17.41 16.68 0.81
N VAL A 95 16.12 16.41 1.07
CA VAL A 95 15.68 15.36 2.02
C VAL A 95 14.76 14.30 1.40
N SER A 96 14.05 14.66 0.33
CA SER A 96 13.05 13.82 -0.35
C SER A 96 13.52 12.41 -0.66
N TRP A 97 14.73 12.25 -1.23
CA TRP A 97 15.26 10.94 -1.61
C TRP A 97 15.39 10.02 -0.39
N SER A 98 16.03 10.52 0.67
CA SER A 98 16.26 9.77 1.92
C SER A 98 14.96 9.47 2.67
N ASN A 99 13.91 10.27 2.45
CA ASN A 99 12.60 10.05 3.05
C ASN A 99 11.75 9.04 2.25
N LEU A 100 12.12 8.72 1.01
CA LEU A 100 11.35 7.84 0.12
C LEU A 100 11.97 6.44 -0.01
N VAL A 101 13.27 6.38 -0.32
CA VAL A 101 13.88 5.15 -0.80
C VAL A 101 14.15 4.18 0.34
N ASN A 102 13.55 2.98 0.27
CA ASN A 102 13.57 1.96 1.32
C ASN A 102 12.96 2.38 2.67
N VAL A 103 12.21 3.48 2.72
CA VAL A 103 11.58 3.98 3.94
C VAL A 103 10.16 3.41 4.10
N PRO A 104 9.81 2.85 5.28
CA PRO A 104 8.44 2.43 5.58
C PRO A 104 7.46 3.61 5.56
N SER A 105 6.23 3.37 5.10
CA SER A 105 5.20 4.42 5.11
C SER A 105 4.75 4.74 6.53
N ALA A 106 4.58 6.03 6.84
CA ALA A 106 3.95 6.45 8.09
C ALA A 106 2.49 6.00 8.21
N ALA A 107 1.80 5.79 7.08
CA ALA A 107 0.41 5.36 7.06
C ALA A 107 0.26 3.83 7.25
N ASP A 108 1.23 3.06 6.79
CA ASP A 108 1.32 1.61 6.98
C ASP A 108 2.78 1.14 6.91
N ALA A 109 3.34 0.73 8.04
CA ALA A 109 4.73 0.33 8.16
C ALA A 109 5.07 -0.99 7.42
N SER A 110 4.08 -1.74 6.93
CA SER A 110 4.30 -2.91 6.08
C SER A 110 4.62 -2.55 4.61
N LEU A 111 4.32 -1.31 4.21
CA LEU A 111 4.59 -0.78 2.87
C LEU A 111 5.82 0.14 2.90
N LYS A 112 6.51 0.24 1.76
CA LYS A 112 7.58 1.21 1.54
C LYS A 112 7.15 2.28 0.54
N TYR A 113 7.60 3.52 0.74
CA TYR A 113 7.33 4.59 -0.22
C TYR A 113 7.92 4.26 -1.59
N VAL A 114 9.21 3.90 -1.62
CA VAL A 114 9.89 3.41 -2.82
C VAL A 114 10.64 2.11 -2.53
N VAL A 115 10.35 1.10 -3.36
CA VAL A 115 11.07 -0.17 -3.46
C VAL A 115 11.89 -0.14 -4.76
N PRO A 116 13.23 0.01 -4.68
CA PRO A 116 14.08 0.04 -5.88
C PRO A 116 13.84 -1.16 -6.79
N ASN A 117 13.82 -0.91 -8.11
CA ASN A 117 13.55 -1.88 -9.18
C ASN A 117 12.12 -2.47 -9.19
N HIS A 118 11.24 -2.06 -8.28
CA HIS A 118 9.88 -2.59 -8.17
C HIS A 118 8.83 -1.46 -8.11
N PRO A 119 8.54 -0.78 -9.23
CA PRO A 119 7.58 0.34 -9.26
C PRO A 119 6.20 -0.04 -8.73
N GLU A 120 5.67 -1.20 -9.11
CA GLU A 120 4.33 -1.64 -8.70
C GLU A 120 4.22 -1.94 -7.20
N GLN A 121 5.33 -2.28 -6.55
CA GLN A 121 5.42 -2.52 -5.10
C GLN A 121 5.67 -1.22 -4.32
N SER A 122 5.91 -0.10 -5.01
CA SER A 122 6.23 1.18 -4.39
C SER A 122 4.95 1.98 -4.13
N LEU A 123 4.70 2.34 -2.87
CA LEU A 123 3.52 3.11 -2.50
C LEU A 123 3.46 4.47 -3.22
N LEU A 124 4.61 5.12 -3.48
CA LEU A 124 4.67 6.36 -4.26
C LEU A 124 4.02 6.20 -5.64
N PHE A 125 4.36 5.14 -6.37
CA PHE A 125 3.80 4.92 -7.71
C PHE A 125 2.31 4.59 -7.65
N GLN A 126 1.89 3.77 -6.69
CA GLN A 126 0.48 3.47 -6.46
C GLN A 126 -0.32 4.75 -6.19
N LYS A 127 0.24 5.66 -5.37
CA LYS A 127 -0.38 6.93 -5.02
C LYS A 127 -0.60 7.84 -6.22
N ILE A 128 0.32 7.90 -7.18
CA ILE A 128 0.17 8.81 -8.33
C ILE A 128 -0.56 8.18 -9.53
N ASN A 129 -0.54 6.85 -9.63
CA ASN A 129 -1.01 6.12 -10.81
C ASN A 129 -2.40 5.45 -10.64
N CYS A 130 -2.74 5.00 -9.43
CA CYS A 130 -3.92 4.16 -9.19
C CYS A 130 -5.06 4.93 -8.55
N ASP A 131 -6.27 4.79 -9.07
CA ASP A 131 -7.49 5.37 -8.49
C ASP A 131 -7.71 4.90 -7.05
N THR A 132 -7.40 3.62 -6.78
CA THR A 132 -7.40 3.05 -5.43
C THR A 132 -6.00 2.55 -5.09
N PRO A 133 -5.18 3.32 -4.35
CA PRO A 133 -3.90 2.84 -3.83
C PRO A 133 -4.10 1.93 -2.61
N ALA A 134 -3.03 1.26 -2.15
CA ALA A 134 -3.12 0.33 -1.02
C ALA A 134 -3.56 1.00 0.30
N VAL A 135 -3.24 2.28 0.48
CA VAL A 135 -3.61 3.07 1.66
C VAL A 135 -3.98 4.49 1.23
N GLY A 136 -5.02 5.06 1.83
CA GLY A 136 -5.47 6.44 1.59
C GLY A 136 -6.00 6.66 0.15
N HIS A 137 -5.78 7.87 -0.38
CA HIS A 137 -6.29 8.27 -1.70
C HIS A 137 -5.16 8.49 -2.72
N ARG A 138 -5.53 8.48 -4.01
CA ARG A 138 -4.68 8.92 -5.12
C ARG A 138 -4.22 10.37 -4.90
N MET A 139 -3.01 10.65 -5.33
CA MET A 139 -2.36 11.95 -5.31
C MET A 139 -2.10 12.41 -6.77
N PRO A 140 -2.10 13.72 -7.04
CA PRO A 140 -2.51 14.81 -6.14
C PRO A 140 -3.99 14.75 -5.74
N LEU A 141 -4.32 15.32 -4.57
CA LEU A 141 -5.72 15.42 -4.10
C LEU A 141 -6.49 16.54 -4.79
N VAL A 142 -5.75 17.54 -5.25
CA VAL A 142 -6.23 18.75 -5.92
C VAL A 142 -5.67 18.74 -7.34
N ASP A 143 -6.33 19.43 -8.28
CA ASP A 143 -5.83 19.66 -9.64
C ASP A 143 -5.70 18.43 -10.56
N GLY A 144 -6.20 17.29 -10.09
CA GLY A 144 -6.34 16.06 -10.87
C GLY A 144 -5.07 15.19 -10.85
N PRO A 145 -5.10 14.05 -11.56
CA PRO A 145 -3.95 13.15 -11.62
C PRO A 145 -2.80 13.77 -12.39
N LEU A 146 -1.56 13.39 -12.04
CA LEU A 146 -0.38 13.70 -12.84
C LEU A 146 -0.55 13.22 -14.29
N SER A 147 0.16 13.82 -15.24
CA SER A 147 0.15 13.35 -16.63
C SER A 147 0.77 11.95 -16.75
N THR A 148 0.43 11.23 -17.82
CA THR A 148 1.00 9.90 -18.10
C THR A 148 2.52 9.94 -18.20
N GLU A 149 3.09 11.04 -18.71
CA GLU A 149 4.54 11.26 -18.84
C GLU A 149 5.20 11.44 -17.46
N GLN A 150 4.54 12.14 -16.55
CA GLN A 150 5.04 12.35 -15.18
C GLN A 150 4.97 11.05 -14.36
N GLN A 151 3.86 10.30 -14.49
CA GLN A 151 3.73 8.98 -13.87
C GLN A 151 4.81 8.01 -14.41
N ALA A 152 5.03 8.03 -15.73
CA ALA A 152 6.05 7.25 -16.41
C ALA A 152 7.48 7.62 -15.99
N LEU A 153 7.78 8.91 -15.79
CA LEU A 153 9.07 9.37 -15.27
C LEU A 153 9.38 8.77 -13.89
N ILE A 154 8.42 8.80 -12.96
CA ILE A 154 8.58 8.20 -11.63
C ILE A 154 8.70 6.68 -11.74
N TYR A 155 7.92 6.04 -12.61
CA TYR A 155 8.04 4.60 -12.87
C TYR A 155 9.46 4.23 -13.30
N ASP A 156 10.01 4.92 -14.30
CA ASP A 156 11.34 4.64 -14.85
C ASP A 156 12.46 4.89 -13.84
N TRP A 157 12.32 5.95 -13.04
CA TRP A 157 13.27 6.22 -11.97
C TRP A 157 13.31 5.08 -10.96
N ILE A 158 12.15 4.58 -10.52
CA ILE A 158 12.06 3.44 -9.59
C ILE A 158 12.57 2.16 -10.25
N ALA A 159 12.15 1.88 -11.50
CA ALA A 159 12.57 0.72 -12.27
C ALA A 159 14.09 0.71 -12.48
N GLY A 160 14.70 1.90 -12.59
CA GLY A 160 16.13 2.10 -12.66
C GLY A 160 16.89 2.00 -11.33
N GLY A 161 16.24 1.54 -10.26
CA GLY A 161 16.86 1.38 -8.94
C GLY A 161 16.77 2.61 -8.04
N ALA A 162 15.95 3.60 -8.41
CA ALA A 162 15.73 4.84 -7.65
C ALA A 162 17.03 5.57 -7.23
N PRO A 163 17.98 5.85 -8.14
CA PRO A 163 19.24 6.49 -7.79
C PRO A 163 19.04 7.92 -7.27
N ALA A 164 19.91 8.34 -6.34
CA ALA A 164 19.90 9.68 -5.75
C ALA A 164 20.52 10.77 -6.64
N LEU A 165 21.25 10.36 -7.68
CA LEU A 165 21.95 11.23 -8.63
C LEU A 165 21.58 10.84 -10.06
N THR A 166 22.19 11.49 -11.06
CA THR A 166 22.00 11.15 -12.48
C THR A 166 22.36 9.71 -12.78
N THR A 167 21.45 8.98 -13.46
CA THR A 167 21.80 7.71 -14.09
C THR A 167 22.81 7.95 -15.20
N ASN A 168 24.05 7.50 -14.99
CA ASN A 168 25.04 7.52 -16.06
C ASN A 168 24.71 6.36 -17.02
N THR A 169 24.32 6.67 -18.26
CA THR A 169 23.83 5.70 -19.26
C THR A 169 24.90 4.73 -19.76
N LEU A 170 26.15 4.90 -19.33
CA LEU A 170 27.30 4.12 -19.77
C LEU A 170 27.31 2.65 -19.31
N PHE A 171 26.44 2.22 -18.39
CA PHE A 171 26.45 0.85 -17.84
C PHE A 171 25.09 0.12 -17.85
N ARG A 172 24.10 0.61 -18.60
CA ARG A 172 22.83 -0.13 -18.78
C ARG A 172 22.76 -0.71 -20.17
N ASP A 173 23.30 -1.91 -20.29
CA ASP A 173 23.18 -2.77 -21.47
C ASP A 173 21.69 -3.05 -21.73
N GLY A 174 21.11 -2.33 -22.70
CA GLY A 174 20.08 -2.79 -23.65
C GLY A 174 18.79 -3.48 -23.16
N PHE A 175 18.56 -3.65 -21.85
CA PHE A 175 17.37 -4.30 -21.33
C PHE A 175 16.31 -3.24 -21.06
N ASP A 176 15.24 -3.28 -21.85
CA ASP A 176 14.02 -2.51 -21.65
C ASP A 176 13.53 -2.69 -20.21
N ILE A 177 13.55 -1.60 -19.43
CA ILE A 177 13.17 -1.61 -18.02
C ILE A 177 11.67 -1.67 -17.78
N ARG A 178 10.87 -1.50 -18.84
CA ARG A 178 9.42 -1.65 -18.79
C ARG A 178 8.94 -2.96 -19.43
N GLY A 179 9.83 -3.76 -20.00
CA GLY A 179 9.44 -4.86 -20.87
C GLY A 179 8.93 -6.09 -20.13
N PHE A 180 7.70 -6.51 -20.45
CA PHE A 180 7.44 -7.84 -21.01
C PHE A 180 6.28 -7.76 -22.04
N ASP A 181 6.65 -7.96 -23.30
CA ASP A 181 5.88 -8.32 -24.51
C ASP A 181 4.98 -7.31 -25.26
N GLN A 182 5.16 -7.41 -26.60
CA GLN A 182 4.19 -7.08 -27.65
C GLN A 182 2.96 -7.98 -27.59
#